data_AF-A0ABD1Y2V1-F1
#
_entry.id   AF-A0ABD1Y2V1-F1
#
_cell.length_a   1.000
_cell.length_b   1.000
_cell.length_c   1.000
_cell.angle_alpha   90.00
_cell.angle_beta   90.00
_cell.angle_gamma   90.00
#
_symmetry.space_group_name_H-M   'P 1'
#
loop_
_entity.id
_entity.type
_entity.pdbx_description
1 polymer ?
#
loop_
_entity_poly.entity_id
_entity_poly.type
_entity_poly.pdbx_seq_one_letter_code
_entity_poly.pdbx_strand_id
1 'polypeptide(L)'
;MYKGRYLRGDVLNMYINEAFLKKPREQLHNMFNVNTFWFTKASELVARYDKTDHAEEAMIKITRLRKSICPELHDEDMQGNLPTWIFVPIHGKNHWSLAIIRLHNDDAWLARLDSSRGTHDPEAICHVLKQVLCLIVPIYPALVMTGIMNVEQQQDGHS
;
A
#
# COMPACT_ATOMS: atom_id res chain seq x y z
N MET A 1 27.47 2.91 11.26
CA MET A 1 26.03 2.66 11.54
C MET A 1 25.50 3.89 12.27
N TYR A 2 24.67 4.72 11.63
CA TYR A 2 24.20 5.99 12.23
C TYR A 2 23.00 5.73 13.14
N LYS A 3 23.21 5.70 14.47
CA LYS A 3 22.12 5.62 15.45
C LYS A 3 21.35 6.96 15.50
N GLY A 4 20.01 6.90 15.49
CA GLY A 4 19.13 8.04 15.79
C GLY A 4 18.73 8.95 14.62
N ARG A 5 18.94 8.57 13.36
CA ARG A 5 18.39 9.31 12.22
C ARG A 5 17.17 8.59 11.66
N TYR A 6 16.09 9.34 11.40
CA TYR A 6 14.93 8.82 10.69
C TYR A 6 15.33 8.23 9.35
N LEU A 7 14.77 7.06 9.03
CA LEU A 7 15.01 6.41 7.75
C LEU A 7 14.42 7.26 6.62
N ARG A 8 15.21 7.49 5.57
CA ARG A 8 14.72 8.15 4.35
C ARG A 8 13.93 7.14 3.50
N GLY A 9 12.97 7.65 2.72
CA GLY A 9 12.11 6.81 1.88
C GLY A 9 12.87 6.00 0.82
N ASP A 10 13.92 6.57 0.21
CA ASP A 10 14.78 5.85 -0.74
C ASP A 10 15.43 4.61 -0.11
N VAL A 11 15.93 4.75 1.12
CA VAL A 11 16.54 3.66 1.88
C VAL A 11 15.50 2.62 2.28
N LEU A 12 14.29 3.03 2.67
CA LEU A 12 13.19 2.10 3.00
C LEU A 12 12.77 1.27 1.78
N ASN A 13 12.58 1.91 0.61
CA ASN A 13 12.23 1.22 -0.63
C ASN A 13 13.29 0.18 -1.00
N MET A 14 14.58 0.53 -0.86
CA MET A 14 15.69 -0.39 -1.10
C MET A 14 15.58 -1.63 -0.21
N TYR A 15 15.39 -1.47 1.10
CA TYR A 15 15.28 -2.61 2.03
C TYR A 15 14.07 -3.51 1.77
N ILE A 16 12.91 -2.94 1.40
CA ILE A 16 11.73 -3.74 1.06
C ILE A 16 12.01 -4.57 -0.20
N ASN A 17 12.61 -3.96 -1.23
CA ASN A 17 12.95 -4.68 -2.46
C ASN A 17 14.03 -5.74 -2.22
N GLU A 18 15.05 -5.46 -1.38
CA GLU A 18 16.03 -6.47 -0.98
C GLU A 18 15.39 -7.63 -0.20
N ALA A 19 14.38 -7.37 0.62
CA ALA A 19 13.65 -8.42 1.32
C ALA A 19 12.91 -9.34 0.34
N PHE A 20 12.43 -8.82 -0.79
CA PHE A 20 11.84 -9.64 -1.85
C PHE A 20 12.88 -10.54 -2.50
N LEU A 21 14.09 -10.03 -2.79
CA LEU A 21 15.16 -10.83 -3.41
C LEU A 21 15.57 -12.08 -2.59
N LYS A 22 15.23 -12.12 -1.30
CA LYS A 22 15.45 -13.28 -0.43
C LYS A 22 14.34 -14.34 -0.52
N LYS A 23 13.26 -14.07 -1.25
CA LYS A 23 12.13 -15.00 -1.47
C LYS A 23 12.39 -15.87 -2.70
N PRO A 24 11.81 -17.09 -2.75
CA PRO A 24 11.84 -17.91 -3.95
C PRO A 24 11.30 -17.14 -5.16
N ARG A 25 11.91 -17.36 -6.34
CA ARG A 25 11.53 -16.66 -7.60
C ARG A 25 10.05 -16.86 -7.96
N GLU A 26 9.49 -18.00 -7.59
CA GLU A 26 8.07 -18.34 -7.72
C GLU A 26 7.15 -17.47 -6.86
N GLN A 27 7.65 -16.78 -5.84
CA GLN A 27 6.86 -15.84 -5.03
C GLN A 27 7.04 -14.40 -5.49
N LEU A 28 8.15 -14.09 -6.17
CA LEU A 28 8.51 -12.73 -6.59
C LEU A 28 7.51 -12.12 -7.59
N HIS A 29 7.02 -12.91 -8.54
CA HIS A 29 6.08 -12.42 -9.58
C HIS A 29 4.73 -11.96 -9.01
N ASN A 30 4.46 -12.28 -7.74
CA ASN A 30 3.21 -11.98 -7.05
C ASN A 30 3.37 -10.92 -5.96
N MET A 31 4.55 -10.30 -5.81
CA MET A 31 4.86 -9.33 -4.74
C MET A 31 5.30 -7.99 -5.33
N PHE A 32 4.58 -6.92 -4.99
CA PHE A 32 4.81 -5.57 -5.51
C PHE A 32 5.00 -4.58 -4.36
N ASN A 33 6.05 -3.77 -4.43
CA ASN A 33 6.26 -2.67 -3.50
C ASN A 33 6.03 -1.36 -4.25
N VAL A 34 5.09 -0.55 -3.78
CA VAL A 34 4.97 0.82 -4.30
C VAL A 34 6.01 1.71 -3.64
N ASN A 35 6.40 2.77 -4.34
CA ASN A 35 7.31 3.74 -3.74
C ASN A 35 6.66 4.46 -2.54
N THR A 36 7.49 5.00 -1.67
CA THR A 36 7.11 5.72 -0.45
C THR A 36 6.24 6.97 -0.63
N PHE A 37 6.11 7.49 -1.86
CA PHE A 37 5.25 8.65 -2.16
C PHE A 37 3.85 8.25 -2.62
N TRP A 38 3.67 6.96 -2.96
CA TRP A 38 2.45 6.47 -3.57
C TRP A 38 1.24 6.71 -2.65
N PHE A 39 1.36 6.39 -1.36
CA PHE A 39 0.25 6.56 -0.41
C PHE A 39 -0.15 8.02 -0.21
N THR A 40 0.83 8.93 -0.09
CA THR A 40 0.57 10.37 0.02
C THR A 40 -0.23 10.86 -1.20
N LYS A 41 0.20 10.48 -2.40
CA LYS A 41 -0.49 10.84 -3.64
C LYS A 41 -1.88 10.21 -3.74
N ALA A 42 -2.03 8.95 -3.34
CA ALA A 42 -3.33 8.28 -3.27
C ALA A 42 -4.29 9.00 -2.32
N SER A 43 -3.82 9.38 -1.13
CA SER A 43 -4.61 10.12 -0.13
C SER A 43 -5.07 11.48 -0.65
N GLU A 44 -4.20 12.23 -1.32
CA GLU A 44 -4.56 13.52 -1.92
C GLU A 44 -5.62 13.38 -3.01
N LEU A 45 -5.52 12.34 -3.84
CA LEU A 45 -6.46 12.09 -4.92
C LEU A 45 -7.81 11.62 -4.40
N VAL A 46 -7.84 10.72 -3.40
CA VAL A 46 -9.10 10.29 -2.75
C VAL A 46 -9.80 11.48 -2.11
N ALA A 47 -9.07 12.33 -1.40
CA ALA A 47 -9.65 13.54 -0.80
C ALA A 47 -10.22 14.53 -1.84
N ARG A 48 -9.72 14.53 -3.08
CA ARG A 48 -10.30 15.29 -4.20
C ARG A 48 -11.47 14.56 -4.85
N TYR A 49 -11.40 13.22 -4.94
CA TYR A 49 -12.48 12.40 -5.47
C TYR A 49 -13.74 12.52 -4.63
N ASP A 50 -13.60 12.49 -3.30
CA ASP A 50 -14.71 12.65 -2.34
C ASP A 50 -15.34 14.06 -2.40
N LYS A 51 -14.65 15.04 -2.99
CA LYS A 51 -15.16 16.39 -3.27
C LYS A 51 -15.64 16.42 -4.72
N THR A 52 -16.94 16.19 -4.91
CA THR A 52 -17.64 15.96 -6.20
C THR A 52 -17.20 16.82 -7.40
N ASP A 53 -16.75 18.05 -7.19
CA ASP A 53 -16.40 19.01 -8.25
C ASP A 53 -15.15 18.63 -9.06
N HIS A 54 -14.33 17.70 -8.55
CA HIS A 54 -13.11 17.23 -9.23
C HIS A 54 -13.00 15.70 -9.31
N ALA A 55 -14.13 15.00 -9.14
CA ALA A 55 -14.14 13.54 -9.04
C ALA A 55 -13.62 12.85 -10.32
N GLU A 56 -13.99 13.33 -11.50
CA GLU A 56 -13.58 12.72 -12.78
C GLU A 56 -12.07 12.86 -13.02
N GLU A 57 -11.50 14.04 -12.81
CA GLU A 57 -10.05 14.27 -12.95
C GLU A 57 -9.26 13.46 -11.92
N ALA A 58 -9.75 13.40 -10.68
CA ALA A 58 -9.16 12.60 -9.62
C ALA A 58 -9.20 11.11 -9.97
N MET A 59 -10.33 10.61 -10.48
CA MET A 59 -10.50 9.22 -10.93
C MET A 59 -9.47 8.87 -12.00
N ILE A 60 -9.32 9.67 -13.05
CA ILE A 60 -8.32 9.45 -14.11
C ILE A 60 -6.90 9.35 -13.52
N LYS A 61 -6.58 10.22 -12.55
CA LYS A 61 -5.27 10.20 -11.89
C LYS A 61 -5.10 9.00 -10.96
N ILE A 62 -6.14 8.54 -10.29
CA ILE A 62 -6.15 7.32 -9.46
C ILE A 62 -5.94 6.10 -10.34
N THR A 63 -6.64 5.99 -11.48
CA THR A 63 -6.44 4.88 -12.43
C THR A 63 -5.01 4.85 -12.96
N ARG A 64 -4.33 6.00 -13.11
CA ARG A 64 -2.90 6.04 -13.48
C ARG A 64 -1.97 5.49 -12.38
N LEU A 65 -2.37 5.51 -11.11
CA LEU A 65 -1.62 4.86 -10.03
C LEU A 65 -1.57 3.33 -10.19
N ARG A 66 -2.49 2.74 -10.99
CA ARG A 66 -2.48 1.31 -11.36
C ARG A 66 -1.14 0.83 -11.85
N LYS A 67 -0.48 1.61 -12.71
CA LYS A 67 0.83 1.26 -13.30
C LYS A 67 1.92 1.07 -12.25
N SER A 68 1.73 1.59 -11.03
CA SER A 68 2.67 1.42 -9.92
C SER A 68 2.49 0.11 -9.15
N ILE A 69 1.28 -0.48 -9.16
CA ILE A 69 0.98 -1.75 -8.48
C ILE A 69 0.92 -2.93 -9.46
N CYS A 70 0.67 -2.65 -10.74
CA CYS A 70 0.67 -3.65 -11.79
C CYS A 70 1.11 -3.01 -13.12
N PRO A 71 2.43 -2.91 -13.35
CA PRO A 71 2.97 -2.33 -14.59
C PRO A 71 2.76 -3.22 -15.82
N GLU A 72 2.54 -4.52 -15.63
CA GLU A 72 2.41 -5.53 -16.69
C GLU A 72 0.98 -5.79 -17.15
N LEU A 73 -0.04 -5.32 -16.42
CA LEU A 73 -1.43 -5.41 -16.86
C LEU A 73 -1.66 -4.45 -18.05
N HIS A 74 -1.79 -5.01 -19.26
CA HIS A 74 -2.38 -4.29 -20.37
C HIS A 74 -3.90 -4.18 -20.15
N ASP A 75 -4.55 -3.22 -20.80
CA ASP A 75 -6.01 -2.99 -20.64
C ASP A 75 -6.86 -4.20 -21.07
N GLU A 76 -6.25 -5.14 -21.80
CA GLU A 76 -6.87 -6.38 -22.29
C GLU A 76 -6.69 -7.58 -21.34
N ASP A 77 -5.79 -7.50 -20.34
CA ASP A 77 -5.41 -8.63 -19.46
C ASP A 77 -6.22 -8.68 -18.16
N MET A 78 -7.46 -8.19 -18.15
CA MET A 78 -8.40 -8.26 -17.00
C MET A 78 -8.69 -9.70 -16.50
N GLN A 79 -8.06 -10.74 -17.07
CA GLN A 79 -8.18 -12.14 -16.68
C GLN A 79 -6.84 -12.83 -16.32
N GLY A 80 -5.68 -12.15 -16.38
CA GLY A 80 -4.38 -12.79 -16.16
C GLY A 80 -3.43 -12.00 -15.27
N ASN A 81 -3.19 -12.51 -14.06
CA ASN A 81 -2.10 -12.13 -13.14
C ASN A 81 -2.22 -10.76 -12.44
N LEU A 82 -3.29 -10.59 -11.66
CA LEU A 82 -3.31 -9.55 -10.62
C LEU A 82 -2.23 -9.82 -9.56
N PRO A 83 -1.56 -8.78 -9.04
CA PRO A 83 -0.56 -8.93 -7.99
C PRO A 83 -1.20 -9.53 -6.73
N THR A 84 -0.67 -10.66 -6.23
CA THR A 84 -1.23 -11.28 -5.01
C THR A 84 -0.90 -10.49 -3.75
N TRP A 85 0.22 -9.75 -3.72
CA TRP A 85 0.68 -8.99 -2.56
C TRP A 85 1.18 -7.61 -2.96
N ILE A 86 0.68 -6.57 -2.29
CA ILE A 86 1.07 -5.18 -2.48
C ILE A 86 1.54 -4.61 -1.15
N PHE A 87 2.76 -4.09 -1.12
CA PHE A 87 3.39 -3.47 0.02
C PHE A 87 3.38 -1.95 -0.18
N VAL A 88 2.79 -1.24 0.77
CA VAL A 88 2.57 0.20 0.70
C VAL A 88 3.23 0.87 1.91
N PRO A 89 4.43 1.44 1.73
CA PRO A 89 5.07 2.24 2.77
C PRO A 89 4.26 3.52 3.01
N ILE A 90 4.00 3.82 4.28
CA ILE A 90 3.24 5.00 4.71
C ILE A 90 4.13 5.83 5.62
N HIS A 91 4.30 7.10 5.27
CA HIS A 91 5.03 8.07 6.09
C HIS A 91 4.10 9.19 6.52
N GLY A 92 4.07 9.46 7.83
CA GLY A 92 3.31 10.57 8.38
C GLY A 92 3.71 10.85 9.82
N LYS A 93 3.74 12.14 10.20
CA LYS A 93 4.15 12.60 11.55
C LYS A 93 5.52 12.03 12.00
N ASN A 94 6.50 11.97 11.08
CA ASN A 94 7.84 11.40 11.30
C ASN A 94 7.84 9.92 11.70
N HIS A 95 6.82 9.18 11.30
CA HIS A 95 6.66 7.76 11.60
C HIS A 95 6.37 6.96 10.34
N TRP A 96 6.96 5.77 10.26
CA TRP A 96 6.78 4.83 9.17
C TRP A 96 5.85 3.69 9.60
N SER A 97 4.87 3.39 8.76
CA SER A 97 4.11 2.15 8.84
C SER A 97 4.10 1.47 7.47
N LEU A 98 3.75 0.19 7.45
CA LEU A 98 3.66 -0.59 6.22
C LEU A 98 2.27 -1.21 6.12
N ALA A 99 1.50 -0.81 5.12
CA ALA A 99 0.30 -1.54 4.74
C ALA A 99 0.68 -2.70 3.81
N ILE A 100 0.06 -3.86 4.04
CA ILE A 100 0.22 -5.07 3.24
C ILE A 100 -1.17 -5.46 2.76
N ILE A 101 -1.37 -5.42 1.45
CA ILE A 101 -2.61 -5.80 0.81
C ILE A 101 -2.37 -7.16 0.15
N ARG A 102 -3.28 -8.10 0.36
CA ARG A 102 -3.33 -9.36 -0.38
C ARG A 102 -4.56 -9.36 -1.27
N LEU A 103 -4.38 -9.61 -2.56
CA LEU A 103 -5.47 -9.85 -3.50
C LEU A 103 -5.52 -11.35 -3.80
N HIS A 104 -6.69 -11.95 -3.68
CA HIS A 104 -6.97 -13.34 -4.06
C HIS A 104 -8.27 -13.35 -4.84
N ASN A 105 -8.43 -14.25 -5.81
CA ASN A 105 -9.50 -14.23 -6.83
C ASN A 105 -10.92 -13.88 -6.35
N ASP A 106 -11.25 -14.16 -5.09
CA ASP A 106 -12.58 -13.90 -4.49
C ASP A 106 -12.53 -13.01 -3.22
N ASP A 107 -11.35 -12.56 -2.76
CA ASP A 107 -11.20 -11.82 -1.51
C ASP A 107 -9.96 -10.92 -1.49
N ALA A 108 -10.05 -9.79 -0.79
CA ALA A 108 -8.94 -8.86 -0.62
C ALA A 108 -8.73 -8.51 0.85
N TRP A 109 -7.52 -8.78 1.34
CA TRP A 109 -7.13 -8.60 2.73
C TRP A 109 -6.24 -7.37 2.85
N LEU A 110 -6.45 -6.58 3.90
CA LEU A 110 -5.57 -5.48 4.26
C LEU A 110 -5.06 -5.69 5.69
N ALA A 111 -3.75 -5.76 5.83
CA ALA A 111 -3.03 -5.72 7.10
C ALA A 111 -2.20 -4.44 7.18
N ARG A 112 -1.96 -3.95 8.39
CA ARG A 112 -1.07 -2.83 8.66
C ARG A 112 -0.07 -3.23 9.73
N LEU A 113 1.20 -3.02 9.45
CA LEU A 113 2.29 -3.13 10.41
C LEU A 113 2.64 -1.72 10.87
N ASP A 114 2.38 -1.44 12.14
CA ASP A 114 2.64 -0.15 12.78
C ASP A 114 3.28 -0.41 14.14
N SER A 115 4.52 0.04 14.33
CA SER A 115 5.28 -0.13 15.58
C SER A 115 4.94 0.92 16.63
N SER A 116 4.17 1.97 16.29
CA SER A 116 3.79 3.05 17.20
C SER A 116 2.29 3.18 17.29
N ARG A 117 1.72 2.83 18.45
CA ARG A 117 0.28 2.97 18.69
C ARG A 117 -0.14 4.44 18.57
N GLY A 118 -1.09 4.71 17.68
CA GLY A 118 -1.80 5.99 17.58
C GLY A 118 -1.15 7.06 16.71
N THR A 119 -0.02 6.80 16.03
CA THR A 119 0.59 7.80 15.15
C THR A 119 -0.18 7.98 13.85
N HIS A 120 -0.60 6.87 13.24
CA HIS A 120 -1.46 6.88 12.06
C HIS A 120 -2.86 6.39 12.40
N ASP A 121 -3.87 7.12 11.89
CA ASP A 121 -5.27 6.72 11.97
C ASP A 121 -5.51 5.48 11.07
N PRO A 122 -5.81 4.31 11.65
CA PRO A 122 -6.04 3.09 10.88
C PRO A 122 -7.25 3.18 9.94
N GLU A 123 -8.30 3.89 10.36
CA GLU A 123 -9.54 4.00 9.59
C GLU A 123 -9.34 4.87 8.35
N ALA A 124 -8.66 6.02 8.52
CA ALA A 124 -8.31 6.90 7.41
C ALA A 124 -7.40 6.22 6.38
N ILE A 125 -6.37 5.47 6.83
CA ILE A 125 -5.51 4.69 5.93
C ILE A 125 -6.34 3.67 5.16
N CYS A 126 -7.22 2.94 5.87
CA CYS A 126 -8.03 1.93 5.22
C CYS A 126 -8.99 2.52 4.20
N HIS A 127 -9.64 3.64 4.50
CA HIS A 127 -10.52 4.35 3.55
C HIS A 127 -9.77 4.67 2.26
N VAL A 128 -8.59 5.30 2.36
CA VAL A 128 -7.77 5.63 1.19
C VAL A 128 -7.40 4.39 0.39
N LEU A 129 -6.89 3.34 1.04
CA LEU A 129 -6.47 2.11 0.36
C LEU A 129 -7.65 1.40 -0.30
N LYS A 130 -8.80 1.30 0.37
CA LYS A 130 -10.02 0.73 -0.19
C LYS A 130 -10.49 1.49 -1.43
N GLN A 131 -10.62 2.81 -1.33
CA GLN A 131 -11.06 3.66 -2.44
C GLN A 131 -10.14 3.52 -3.65
N VAL A 132 -8.82 3.63 -3.44
CA VAL A 132 -7.86 3.52 -4.55
C VAL A 132 -7.85 2.12 -5.16
N LEU A 133 -7.93 1.06 -4.36
CA LEU A 133 -7.95 -0.32 -4.88
C LEU A 133 -9.23 -0.62 -5.66
N CYS A 134 -10.41 -0.19 -5.18
CA CYS A 134 -11.67 -0.35 -5.90
C CYS A 134 -11.66 0.36 -7.26
N LEU A 135 -11.03 1.54 -7.33
CA LEU A 135 -10.93 2.33 -8.57
C LEU A 135 -9.85 1.80 -9.54
N ILE A 136 -8.86 1.06 -9.05
CA ILE A 136 -7.76 0.51 -9.85
C ILE A 136 -8.04 -0.93 -10.30
N VAL A 137 -8.69 -1.73 -9.46
CA VAL A 137 -9.00 -3.14 -9.68
C VAL A 137 -10.53 -3.32 -9.59
N PRO A 138 -11.29 -2.95 -10.64
CA PRO A 138 -12.75 -2.91 -10.59
C PRO A 138 -13.44 -4.28 -10.46
N ILE A 139 -12.66 -5.38 -10.40
CA ILE A 139 -13.15 -6.76 -10.27
C ILE A 139 -13.45 -7.13 -8.81
N TYR A 140 -13.00 -6.36 -7.82
CA TYR A 140 -13.24 -6.65 -6.39
C TYR A 140 -14.26 -5.69 -5.75
N PRO A 141 -15.58 -5.96 -5.83
CA PRO A 141 -16.60 -5.18 -5.14
C PRO A 141 -16.59 -5.34 -3.60
N ALA A 142 -15.73 -6.18 -3.01
CA ALA A 142 -15.72 -6.44 -1.57
C ALA A 142 -14.30 -6.53 -0.99
N LEU A 143 -13.62 -5.39 -0.79
CA LEU A 143 -12.40 -5.35 0.02
C LEU A 143 -12.78 -5.43 1.52
N VAL A 144 -12.75 -6.62 2.09
CA VAL A 144 -13.06 -6.85 3.51
C VAL A 144 -11.80 -6.65 4.34
N MET A 145 -11.82 -5.69 5.28
CA MET A 145 -10.70 -5.54 6.21
C MET A 145 -10.76 -6.67 7.24
N THR A 146 -9.80 -7.59 7.21
CA THR A 146 -9.81 -8.81 8.03
C THR A 146 -8.76 -8.82 9.13
N GLY A 147 -7.91 -7.80 9.28
CA GLY A 147 -7.04 -7.72 10.45
C GLY A 147 -6.16 -6.48 10.59
N ILE A 148 -6.25 -5.80 11.74
CA ILE A 148 -5.20 -4.91 12.23
C ILE A 148 -4.25 -5.76 13.07
N MET A 149 -3.08 -6.11 12.52
CA MET A 149 -2.01 -6.73 13.31
C MET A 149 -1.18 -5.63 13.96
N ASN A 150 -1.52 -5.27 15.20
CA ASN A 150 -0.60 -4.53 16.05
C ASN A 150 0.56 -5.47 16.39
N VAL A 151 1.71 -5.29 15.73
CA VAL A 151 2.95 -5.88 16.23
C VAL A 151 3.32 -5.06 17.46
N GLU A 152 2.88 -5.50 18.64
CA GLU A 152 3.50 -5.06 19.89
C GLU A 152 4.96 -5.52 19.83
N GLN A 153 5.85 -4.64 19.34
CA GLN A 153 7.26 -4.82 19.63
C GLN A 153 7.41 -4.62 21.14
N GLN A 154 7.80 -5.69 21.82
CA GLN A 154 8.27 -5.64 23.20
C GLN A 154 9.15 -4.41 23.37
N GLN A 155 8.81 -3.63 24.39
CA GLN A 155 9.56 -2.44 24.79
C GLN A 155 11.00 -2.82 25.11
N ASP A 156 11.89 -2.61 24.15
CA ASP A 156 13.24 -2.18 24.46
C ASP A 156 13.43 -0.83 23.79
N GLY A 157 13.55 0.19 24.63
CA GLY A 157 13.42 1.61 24.33
C GLY A 157 14.48 2.22 23.41
N HIS A 158 14.92 1.54 22.36
CA HIS A 158 15.76 2.09 21.30
C HIS A 158 15.51 1.38 19.97
N SER A 159 14.79 2.03 19.05
CA SER A 159 14.85 1.78 17.60
C SER A 159 14.47 3.05 16.84
#